data_AF-A0A158REB1-F1
#
_entry.id   AF-A0A158REB1-F1
#
_cell.length_a   1.000
_cell.length_b   1.000
_cell.length_c   1.000
_cell.angle_alpha   90.00
_cell.angle_beta   90.00
_cell.angle_gamma   90.00
#
_symmetry.space_group_name_H-M   'P 1'
#
loop_
_entity.id
_entity.type
_entity.pdbx_description
1 polymer ?
#
loop_
_entity_poly.entity_id
_entity_poly.type
_entity_poly.pdbx_seq_one_letter_code
_entity_poly.pdbx_strand_id
1 'polypeptide(L)'
;MSDLEAVLADVSYLMAMEKSKNVATKAPKKNIIPDSSIRSVMVSYLRRHGKINFEDIFHDRLGFIFFVKFCKAQESPDVHLIEFYEAIKDFELIDSECDRVKEAKRVYDTYIMKELLSKAHPFSSEHVKSVQNKLTEGMKCNSVSRKLFSVYVDDLKRNIKNVFYESFLKSKQFTLYLQWMDVQLNTTLTMSDFSVHRIIGRGGFGEVYGCRKLDSGKM
;
A
#
# COMPACT_ATOMS: atom_id res chain seq x y z
N MET A 1 -33.27 28.51 19.87
CA MET A 1 -32.97 27.09 20.14
C MET A 1 -32.18 26.47 18.97
N SER A 2 -32.52 26.81 17.72
CA SER A 2 -31.78 26.46 16.49
C SER A 2 -30.31 26.88 16.46
N ASP A 3 -29.98 28.07 16.97
CA ASP A 3 -28.62 28.61 16.84
C ASP A 3 -27.61 27.90 17.73
N LEU A 4 -28.06 27.43 18.91
CA LEU A 4 -27.21 26.65 19.81
C LEU A 4 -26.89 25.27 19.22
N GLU A 5 -27.88 24.61 18.60
CA GLU A 5 -27.68 23.32 17.94
C GLU A 5 -26.74 23.43 16.73
N ALA A 6 -26.87 24.49 15.93
CA ALA A 6 -25.98 24.75 14.80
C ALA A 6 -24.53 24.97 15.26
N VAL A 7 -24.32 25.77 16.31
CA VAL A 7 -22.98 26.01 16.88
C VAL A 7 -22.40 24.72 17.46
N LEU A 8 -23.19 23.92 18.19
CA LEU A 8 -22.73 22.64 18.73
C LEU A 8 -22.36 21.64 17.62
N ALA A 9 -23.10 21.61 16.52
CA ALA A 9 -22.81 20.75 15.38
C ALA A 9 -21.51 21.17 14.65
N ASP A 10 -21.26 22.48 14.53
CA ASP A 10 -20.02 23.03 13.97
C ASP A 10 -18.80 22.71 14.84
N VAL A 11 -18.89 22.93 16.16
CA VAL A 11 -17.82 22.60 17.10
C VAL A 11 -17.52 21.10 17.09
N SER A 12 -18.57 20.26 17.10
CA SER A 12 -18.44 18.80 17.01
C SER A 12 -17.73 18.35 15.73
N TYR A 13 -18.09 18.93 14.58
CA TYR A 13 -17.48 18.63 13.29
C TYR A 13 -16.00 19.04 13.24
N LEU A 14 -15.66 20.26 13.70
CA LEU A 14 -14.28 20.74 13.73
C LEU A 14 -13.40 19.90 14.66
N MET A 15 -13.90 19.56 15.85
CA MET A 15 -13.21 18.65 16.76
C MET A 15 -13.00 17.26 16.15
N ALA A 16 -13.98 16.75 15.41
CA ALA A 16 -13.86 15.47 14.72
C ALA A 16 -12.82 15.53 13.59
N MET A 17 -12.75 16.64 12.84
CA MET A 17 -11.73 16.88 11.80
C MET A 17 -10.33 16.94 12.40
N GLU A 18 -10.18 17.60 13.54
CA GLU A 18 -8.90 17.68 14.24
C GLU A 18 -8.47 16.30 14.76
N LYS A 19 -9.42 15.53 15.33
CA LYS A 19 -9.18 14.15 15.77
C LYS A 19 -8.89 13.19 14.63
N SER A 20 -9.34 13.44 13.40
CA SER A 20 -9.04 12.59 12.25
C SER A 20 -7.66 12.85 11.62
N LYS A 21 -7.03 14.00 11.92
CA LYS A 21 -5.66 14.29 11.43
C LYS A 21 -4.60 13.43 12.11
N ASN A 22 -4.86 13.00 13.34
CA ASN A 22 -4.02 12.07 14.07
C ASN A 22 -4.58 10.65 13.96
N VAL A 23 -3.71 9.64 13.84
CA VAL A 23 -4.13 8.23 13.88
C VAL A 23 -4.90 7.99 15.17
N ALA A 24 -6.18 7.62 15.06
CA ALA A 24 -7.03 7.42 16.22
C ALA A 24 -6.46 6.27 17.08
N THR A 25 -5.85 6.61 18.22
CA THR A 25 -5.26 5.63 19.15
C THR A 25 -6.31 4.71 19.77
N LYS A 26 -7.59 5.09 19.73
CA LYS A 26 -8.75 4.28 20.10
C LYS A 26 -9.91 4.58 19.15
N ALA A 27 -10.13 3.69 18.18
CA ALA A 27 -11.39 3.66 17.45
C ALA A 27 -12.53 3.24 18.40
N PRO A 28 -13.66 3.95 18.43
CA PRO A 28 -14.79 3.64 19.33
C PRO A 28 -15.42 2.27 19.07
N LYS A 29 -15.38 1.78 17.82
CA LYS A 29 -15.69 0.39 17.49
C LYS A 29 -14.41 -0.30 17.02
N LYS A 30 -14.12 -1.50 17.53
CA LYS A 30 -12.94 -2.28 17.10
C LYS A 30 -13.36 -3.34 16.10
N ASN A 31 -12.60 -3.48 15.02
CA ASN A 31 -12.73 -4.63 14.13
C ASN A 31 -12.30 -5.89 14.87
N ILE A 32 -13.20 -6.88 14.95
CA ILE A 32 -12.91 -8.18 15.52
C ILE A 32 -12.24 -9.02 14.43
N ILE A 33 -10.98 -9.39 14.65
CA ILE A 33 -10.25 -10.24 13.73
C ILE A 33 -10.64 -11.70 14.01
N PRO A 34 -11.13 -12.45 13.01
CA PRO A 34 -11.51 -13.85 13.19
C PRO A 34 -10.30 -14.72 13.53
N ASP A 35 -10.52 -15.88 14.15
CA ASP A 35 -9.46 -16.83 14.49
C ASP A 35 -8.75 -17.39 13.24
N SER A 36 -7.54 -17.93 13.41
CA SER A 36 -6.74 -18.51 12.33
C SER A 36 -7.43 -19.67 11.59
N SER A 37 -8.41 -20.32 12.21
CA SER A 37 -9.27 -21.34 11.59
C SER A 37 -10.02 -20.85 10.35
N ILE A 38 -10.26 -19.55 10.20
CA ILE A 38 -10.93 -18.96 9.03
C ILE A 38 -10.18 -19.22 7.71
N ARG A 39 -8.88 -19.52 7.81
CA ARG A 39 -7.99 -19.78 6.68
C ARG A 39 -8.54 -20.82 5.70
N SER A 40 -9.07 -21.95 6.19
CA SER A 40 -9.55 -23.04 5.33
C SER A 40 -10.73 -22.61 4.46
N VAL A 41 -11.68 -21.87 5.07
CA VAL A 41 -12.86 -21.32 4.42
C VAL A 41 -12.45 -20.25 3.41
N MET A 42 -11.60 -19.31 3.82
CA MET A 42 -11.19 -18.18 2.99
C MET A 42 -10.33 -18.60 1.79
N VAL A 43 -9.43 -19.57 1.96
CA VAL A 43 -8.69 -20.15 0.83
C VAL A 43 -9.66 -20.80 -0.15
N SER A 44 -10.64 -21.57 0.33
CA SER A 44 -11.62 -22.23 -0.54
C SER A 44 -12.53 -21.23 -1.27
N TYR A 45 -12.90 -20.14 -0.60
CA TYR A 45 -13.67 -19.05 -1.19
C TYR A 45 -12.87 -18.31 -2.25
N LEU A 46 -11.69 -17.79 -1.91
CA LEU A 46 -10.88 -17.01 -2.84
C LEU A 46 -10.39 -17.84 -4.03
N ARG A 47 -10.12 -19.14 -3.84
CA ARG A 47 -9.76 -20.06 -4.94
C ARG A 47 -10.91 -20.23 -5.93
N ARG A 48 -12.16 -20.35 -5.47
CA ARG A 48 -13.34 -20.41 -6.34
C ARG A 48 -13.54 -19.14 -7.15
N HIS A 49 -13.16 -18.00 -6.59
CA HIS A 49 -13.21 -16.70 -7.27
C HIS A 49 -11.94 -16.36 -8.06
N GLY A 50 -10.95 -17.26 -8.12
CA GLY A 50 -9.70 -17.02 -8.84
C GLY A 50 -8.83 -15.90 -8.27
N LYS A 51 -9.00 -15.52 -6.99
CA LYS A 51 -8.31 -14.37 -6.35
C LYS A 51 -7.04 -14.75 -5.56
N ILE A 52 -6.56 -15.98 -5.70
CA ILE A 52 -5.31 -16.43 -5.07
C ILE A 52 -4.22 -16.50 -6.15
N ASN A 53 -4.05 -15.42 -6.91
CA ASN A 53 -2.90 -15.25 -7.77
C ASN A 53 -1.92 -14.26 -7.12
N PHE A 54 -0.67 -14.32 -7.52
CA PHE A 54 0.35 -13.37 -7.05
C PHE A 54 -0.07 -11.94 -7.40
N GLU A 55 -0.56 -11.74 -8.61
CA GLU A 55 -0.94 -10.44 -9.16
C GLU A 55 -2.08 -9.81 -8.36
N ASP A 56 -3.10 -10.59 -7.98
CA ASP A 56 -4.25 -10.11 -7.20
C ASP A 56 -3.83 -9.70 -5.78
N ILE A 57 -3.05 -10.56 -5.10
CA ILE A 57 -2.59 -10.32 -3.73
C ILE A 57 -1.59 -9.15 -3.70
N PHE A 58 -0.70 -9.07 -4.69
CA PHE A 58 0.34 -8.06 -4.74
C PHE A 58 -0.18 -6.69 -5.18
N HIS A 59 -1.28 -6.65 -5.95
CA HIS A 59 -1.98 -5.41 -6.28
C HIS A 59 -2.87 -4.91 -5.14
N ASP A 60 -3.43 -5.81 -4.35
CA ASP A 60 -4.18 -5.46 -3.15
C ASP A 60 -3.27 -4.78 -2.10
N ARG A 61 -3.73 -3.65 -1.55
CA ARG A 61 -2.96 -2.88 -0.57
C ARG A 61 -2.65 -3.69 0.68
N LEU A 62 -3.62 -4.44 1.19
CA LEU A 62 -3.41 -5.27 2.38
C LEU A 62 -2.50 -6.45 2.06
N GLY A 63 -2.73 -7.09 0.91
CA GLY A 63 -1.90 -8.20 0.43
C GLY A 63 -0.44 -7.78 0.30
N PHE A 64 -0.16 -6.64 -0.34
CA PHE A 64 1.19 -6.08 -0.45
C PHE A 64 1.83 -5.81 0.92
N ILE A 65 1.12 -5.19 1.87
CA ILE A 65 1.65 -4.91 3.22
C ILE A 65 2.05 -6.20 3.95
N PHE A 66 1.18 -7.21 3.96
CA PHE A 66 1.47 -8.48 4.61
C PHE A 66 2.58 -9.25 3.89
N PHE A 67 2.64 -9.15 2.56
CA PHE A 67 3.67 -9.77 1.74
C PHE A 67 5.05 -9.15 1.98
N VAL A 68 5.17 -7.82 1.99
CA VAL A 68 6.42 -7.12 2.32
C VAL A 68 6.85 -7.44 3.75
N LYS A 69 5.92 -7.43 4.70
CA LYS A 69 6.20 -7.80 6.10
C LYS A 69 6.72 -9.23 6.22
N PHE A 70 6.19 -10.15 5.41
CA PHE A 70 6.70 -11.52 5.33
C PHE A 70 8.11 -11.54 4.74
N CYS A 71 8.36 -10.85 3.62
CA CYS A 71 9.66 -10.83 2.96
C CYS A 71 10.75 -10.26 3.88
N LYS A 72 10.51 -9.10 4.51
CA LYS A 72 11.46 -8.46 5.44
C LYS A 72 11.73 -9.28 6.71
N ALA A 73 10.86 -10.23 7.05
CA ALA A 73 11.07 -11.14 8.17
C ALA A 73 11.91 -12.37 7.80
N GLN A 74 12.17 -12.61 6.52
CA GLN A 74 13.07 -13.67 6.07
C GLN A 74 14.52 -13.18 6.15
N GLU A 75 15.42 -13.98 6.71
CA GLU A 75 16.88 -13.73 6.66
C GLU A 75 17.47 -14.19 5.32
N SER A 76 16.85 -13.78 4.20
CA SER A 76 17.30 -14.14 2.84
C SER A 76 18.00 -12.97 2.17
N PRO A 77 19.08 -13.20 1.38
CA PRO A 77 19.65 -12.16 0.52
C PRO A 77 18.64 -11.61 -0.51
N ASP A 78 17.60 -12.38 -0.85
CA ASP A 78 16.59 -12.00 -1.85
C ASP A 78 15.65 -10.88 -1.37
N VAL A 79 15.68 -10.51 -0.08
CA VAL A 79 14.87 -9.40 0.48
C VAL A 79 15.15 -8.09 -0.26
N HIS A 80 16.36 -7.93 -0.77
CA HIS A 80 16.79 -6.78 -1.56
C HIS A 80 15.91 -6.56 -2.82
N LEU A 81 15.31 -7.61 -3.39
CA LEU A 81 14.38 -7.49 -4.52
C LEU A 81 13.11 -6.70 -4.14
N ILE A 82 12.59 -6.91 -2.94
CA ILE A 82 11.41 -6.20 -2.43
C ILE A 82 11.77 -4.76 -2.09
N GLU A 83 12.91 -4.55 -1.43
CA GLU A 83 13.40 -3.21 -1.11
C GLU A 83 13.64 -2.38 -2.36
N PHE A 84 14.17 -3.00 -3.43
CA PHE A 84 14.34 -2.32 -4.71
C PHE A 84 12.99 -1.97 -5.34
N TYR A 85 12.00 -2.87 -5.29
CA TYR A 85 10.65 -2.58 -5.77
C TYR A 85 9.99 -1.41 -5.00
N GLU A 86 10.09 -1.40 -3.67
CA GLU A 86 9.60 -0.28 -2.85
C GLU A 86 10.31 1.03 -3.20
N ALA A 87 11.64 1.00 -3.34
CA ALA A 87 12.42 2.18 -3.72
C ALA A 87 12.03 2.74 -5.09
N ILE A 88 11.70 1.89 -6.07
CA ILE A 88 11.16 2.33 -7.37
C ILE A 88 9.80 3.01 -7.19
N LYS A 89 8.92 2.46 -6.34
CA LYS A 89 7.61 3.05 -6.07
C LYS A 89 7.69 4.38 -5.36
N ASP A 90 8.59 4.50 -4.39
CA ASP A 90 8.86 5.77 -3.71
C ASP A 90 9.43 6.80 -4.69
N PHE A 91 10.34 6.37 -5.58
CA PHE A 91 10.88 7.20 -6.64
C PHE A 91 9.82 7.74 -7.61
N GLU A 92 8.83 6.92 -8.00
CA GLU A 92 7.72 7.33 -8.88
C GLU A 92 6.84 8.44 -8.26
N LEU A 93 6.82 8.54 -6.93
CA LEU A 93 6.05 9.54 -6.17
C LEU A 93 6.79 10.89 -6.02
N ILE A 94 8.08 10.98 -6.36
CA ILE A 94 8.84 12.22 -6.19
C ILE A 94 8.47 13.24 -7.26
N ASP A 95 7.80 14.30 -6.83
CA ASP A 95 7.40 15.41 -7.71
C ASP A 95 8.55 16.36 -8.05
N SER A 96 9.45 16.63 -7.09
CA SER A 96 10.62 17.51 -7.26
C SER A 96 11.67 16.91 -8.21
N GLU A 97 12.05 17.63 -9.27
CA GLU A 97 13.06 17.13 -10.22
C GLU A 97 14.46 17.03 -9.59
N CYS A 98 14.84 17.99 -8.75
CA CYS A 98 16.12 18.02 -8.05
C CYS A 98 16.29 16.81 -7.12
N ASP A 99 15.24 16.49 -6.35
CA ASP A 99 15.27 15.34 -5.44
C ASP A 99 15.19 14.03 -6.20
N ARG A 100 14.47 14.01 -7.32
CA ARG A 100 14.37 12.83 -8.19
C ARG A 100 15.73 12.44 -8.78
N VAL A 101 16.56 13.40 -9.20
CA VAL A 101 17.91 13.09 -9.71
C VAL A 101 18.79 12.46 -8.62
N LYS A 102 18.76 13.03 -7.40
CA LYS A 102 19.52 12.50 -6.25
C LYS A 102 19.05 11.09 -5.89
N GLU A 103 17.74 10.89 -5.85
CA GLU A 103 17.16 9.60 -5.51
C GLU A 103 17.41 8.56 -6.60
N ALA A 104 17.32 8.92 -7.88
CA ALA A 104 17.65 8.02 -8.98
C ALA A 104 19.10 7.51 -8.86
N LYS A 105 20.04 8.40 -8.51
CA LYS A 105 21.44 8.02 -8.28
C LYS A 105 21.58 7.10 -7.06
N ARG A 106 20.92 7.44 -5.95
CA ARG A 106 20.93 6.60 -4.74
C ARG A 106 20.41 5.19 -5.02
N VAL A 107 19.28 5.08 -5.72
CA VAL A 107 18.66 3.81 -6.11
C VAL A 107 19.58 3.01 -7.02
N TYR A 108 20.17 3.66 -8.03
CA TYR A 108 21.14 3.02 -8.92
C TYR A 108 22.36 2.49 -8.17
N ASP A 109 22.98 3.31 -7.33
CA ASP A 109 24.20 2.92 -6.61
C ASP A 109 23.94 1.81 -5.58
N THR A 110 22.80 1.87 -4.89
CA THR A 110 22.43 0.90 -3.84
C THR A 110 22.04 -0.45 -4.43
N TYR A 111 21.12 -0.44 -5.41
CA TYR A 111 20.46 -1.66 -5.87
C TYR A 111 21.02 -2.22 -7.18
N ILE A 112 21.61 -1.38 -8.03
CA ILE A 112 22.09 -1.80 -9.35
C ILE A 112 23.62 -1.92 -9.36
N MET A 113 24.35 -0.93 -8.82
CA MET A 113 25.81 -0.88 -8.87
C MET A 113 26.50 -1.86 -7.92
N LYS A 114 26.07 -1.92 -6.65
CA LYS A 114 26.60 -2.89 -5.66
C LYS A 114 26.44 -4.35 -6.12
N GLU A 115 25.43 -4.54 -6.94
CA GLU A 115 24.87 -5.80 -7.35
C GLU A 115 25.55 -6.23 -8.69
N LEU A 116 25.87 -5.29 -9.60
CA LEU A 116 26.74 -5.51 -10.77
C LEU A 116 28.12 -6.08 -10.41
N LEU A 117 28.62 -5.75 -9.22
CA LEU A 117 29.93 -6.19 -8.73
C LEU A 117 29.92 -7.65 -8.23
N SER A 118 28.76 -8.23 -7.91
CA SER A 118 28.65 -9.59 -7.36
C SER A 118 28.45 -10.69 -8.41
N LYS A 119 28.29 -10.35 -9.71
CA LYS A 119 28.11 -11.27 -10.86
C LYS A 119 26.97 -12.29 -10.77
N ALA A 120 26.12 -12.23 -9.75
CA ALA A 120 25.04 -13.18 -9.49
C ALA A 120 23.67 -12.61 -9.88
N HIS A 121 23.55 -12.03 -11.08
CA HIS A 121 22.42 -11.16 -11.40
C HIS A 121 21.26 -11.79 -12.15
N PRO A 122 20.01 -11.56 -11.69
CA PRO A 122 18.82 -11.95 -12.43
C PRO A 122 18.39 -10.90 -13.48
N PHE A 123 19.06 -9.75 -13.59
CA PHE A 123 18.67 -8.66 -14.51
C PHE A 123 19.49 -8.64 -15.81
N SER A 124 18.82 -8.35 -16.93
CA SER A 124 19.47 -8.27 -18.24
C SER A 124 20.51 -7.15 -18.31
N SER A 125 21.68 -7.46 -18.89
CA SER A 125 22.75 -6.47 -19.13
C SER A 125 22.30 -5.29 -20.03
N GLU A 126 21.25 -5.48 -20.81
CA GLU A 126 20.65 -4.43 -21.65
C GLU A 126 19.83 -3.43 -20.81
N HIS A 127 19.11 -3.92 -19.80
CA HIS A 127 18.33 -3.07 -18.88
C HIS A 127 19.25 -2.15 -18.08
N VAL A 128 20.39 -2.67 -17.64
CA VAL A 128 21.44 -1.90 -16.94
C VAL A 128 21.97 -0.78 -17.83
N LYS A 129 22.39 -1.09 -19.05
CA LYS A 129 22.93 -0.09 -19.98
C LYS A 129 21.91 0.98 -20.34
N SER A 130 20.65 0.59 -20.59
CA SER A 130 19.55 1.53 -20.89
C SER A 130 19.32 2.51 -19.73
N VAL A 131 19.26 2.00 -18.50
CA VAL A 131 19.04 2.84 -17.31
C VAL A 131 20.25 3.72 -17.02
N GLN A 132 21.47 3.21 -17.18
CA GLN A 132 22.70 3.99 -17.02
C GLN A 132 22.77 5.16 -18.01
N ASN A 133 22.43 4.93 -19.28
CA ASN A 133 22.40 5.98 -20.30
C ASN A 133 21.37 7.06 -19.98
N LYS A 134 20.13 6.65 -19.67
CA LYS A 134 19.04 7.57 -19.28
C LYS A 134 19.34 8.34 -18.00
N LEU A 135 20.03 7.73 -17.04
CA LEU A 135 20.47 8.39 -15.82
C LEU A 135 21.57 9.42 -16.12
N THR A 136 22.53 9.08 -16.97
CA THR A 136 23.61 9.99 -17.38
C THR A 136 23.08 11.20 -18.15
N GLU A 137 22.12 10.98 -19.04
CA GLU A 137 21.40 12.05 -19.74
C GLU A 137 20.58 12.90 -18.78
N GLY A 138 19.82 12.27 -17.88
CA GLY A 138 19.00 12.97 -16.91
C GLY A 138 19.81 13.79 -15.89
N MET A 139 21.03 13.35 -15.55
CA MET A 139 21.95 14.15 -14.75
C MET A 139 22.50 15.37 -15.50
N LYS A 140 22.73 15.26 -16.82
CA LYS A 140 23.16 16.40 -17.65
C LYS A 140 22.06 17.43 -17.84
N CYS A 141 20.81 16.98 -18.00
CA CYS A 141 19.64 17.83 -18.19
C CYS A 141 18.96 18.25 -16.88
N ASN A 142 19.48 17.81 -15.73
CA ASN A 142 18.89 17.99 -14.39
C ASN A 142 17.40 17.59 -14.30
N SER A 143 16.97 16.64 -15.13
CA SER A 143 15.61 16.14 -15.20
C SER A 143 15.64 14.64 -15.53
N VAL A 144 15.01 13.84 -14.68
CA VAL A 144 14.91 12.38 -14.82
C VAL A 144 13.44 11.99 -14.93
N SER A 145 13.14 11.07 -15.86
CA SER A 145 11.78 10.54 -16.00
C SER A 145 11.38 9.68 -14.81
N ARG A 146 10.13 9.83 -14.33
CA ARG A 146 9.55 8.99 -13.27
C ARG A 146 9.54 7.50 -13.64
N LYS A 147 9.55 7.18 -14.94
CA LYS A 147 9.54 5.81 -15.46
C LYS A 147 10.94 5.26 -15.74
N LEU A 148 12.00 5.87 -15.20
CA LEU A 148 13.38 5.44 -15.43
C LEU A 148 13.58 3.94 -15.16
N PHE A 149 13.07 3.45 -14.03
CA PHE A 149 13.22 2.07 -13.58
C PHE A 149 12.07 1.13 -13.98
N SER A 150 11.13 1.60 -14.81
CA SER A 150 9.96 0.80 -15.23
C SER A 150 10.33 -0.53 -15.87
N VAL A 151 11.48 -0.58 -16.55
CA VAL A 151 12.03 -1.78 -17.19
C VAL A 151 12.33 -2.90 -16.18
N TYR A 152 12.68 -2.56 -14.94
CA TYR A 152 12.95 -3.54 -13.88
C TYR A 152 11.69 -4.03 -13.18
N VAL A 153 10.56 -3.34 -13.29
CA VAL A 153 9.36 -3.62 -12.49
C VAL A 153 8.81 -5.01 -12.78
N ASP A 154 8.74 -5.41 -14.04
CA ASP A 154 8.19 -6.72 -14.41
C ASP A 154 9.16 -7.86 -14.11
N ASP A 155 10.47 -7.64 -14.31
CA ASP A 155 11.52 -8.58 -13.89
C ASP A 155 11.49 -8.80 -12.38
N LEU A 156 11.39 -7.72 -11.60
CA LEU A 156 11.28 -7.76 -10.15
C LEU A 156 10.06 -8.54 -9.69
N LYS A 157 8.88 -8.26 -10.26
CA LYS A 157 7.65 -8.99 -9.91
C LYS A 157 7.79 -10.48 -10.19
N ARG A 158 8.39 -10.87 -11.32
CA ARG A 158 8.63 -12.28 -11.67
C ARG A 158 9.57 -12.95 -10.67
N ASN A 159 10.69 -12.29 -10.34
CA ASN A 159 11.67 -12.84 -9.40
C ASN A 159 11.09 -12.95 -7.98
N ILE A 160 10.41 -11.91 -7.51
CA ILE A 160 9.71 -11.88 -6.23
C ILE A 160 8.67 -13.01 -6.13
N LYS A 161 7.88 -13.21 -7.19
CA LYS A 161 6.90 -14.29 -7.27
C LYS A 161 7.57 -15.65 -7.12
N ASN A 162 8.63 -15.90 -7.90
CA ASN A 162 9.33 -17.18 -7.90
C ASN A 162 9.99 -17.51 -6.56
N VAL A 163 10.53 -16.51 -5.86
CA VAL A 163 11.25 -16.71 -4.61
C VAL A 163 10.29 -16.79 -3.40
N PHE A 164 9.35 -15.87 -3.29
CA PHE A 164 8.61 -15.66 -2.04
C PHE A 164 7.18 -16.17 -2.05
N TYR A 165 6.53 -16.32 -3.21
CA TYR A 165 5.08 -16.51 -3.28
C TYR A 165 4.60 -17.80 -2.61
N GLU A 166 5.19 -18.95 -2.95
CA GLU A 166 4.79 -20.24 -2.38
C GLU A 166 5.04 -20.31 -0.87
N SER A 167 6.16 -19.74 -0.42
CA SER A 167 6.51 -19.64 0.99
C SER A 167 5.57 -18.70 1.74
N PHE A 168 5.18 -17.59 1.12
CA PHE A 168 4.21 -16.65 1.66
C PHE A 168 2.85 -17.32 1.84
N LEU A 169 2.37 -18.08 0.85
CA LEU A 169 1.09 -18.78 0.95
C LEU A 169 1.06 -19.73 2.15
N LYS A 170 2.18 -20.34 2.56
CA LYS A 170 2.26 -21.23 3.74
C LYS A 170 2.45 -20.49 5.06
N SER A 171 2.72 -19.18 5.02
CA SER A 171 3.09 -18.37 6.19
C SER A 171 1.91 -17.97 7.08
N LYS A 172 2.24 -17.56 8.31
CA LYS A 172 1.29 -16.92 9.23
C LYS A 172 0.81 -15.56 8.70
N GLN A 173 1.66 -14.84 7.98
CA GLN A 173 1.34 -13.54 7.39
C GLN A 173 0.23 -13.66 6.34
N PHE A 174 0.20 -14.75 5.57
CA PHE A 174 -0.92 -15.03 4.67
C PHE A 174 -2.20 -15.37 5.45
N THR A 175 -2.11 -16.07 6.58
CA THR A 175 -3.28 -16.27 7.46
C THR A 175 -3.83 -14.93 7.96
N LEU A 176 -2.96 -14.01 8.40
CA LEU A 176 -3.36 -12.67 8.83
C LEU A 176 -4.03 -11.90 7.68
N TYR A 177 -3.48 -11.97 6.47
CA TYR A 177 -4.09 -11.40 5.28
C TYR A 177 -5.52 -11.93 5.07
N LEU A 178 -5.72 -13.25 5.15
CA LEU A 178 -7.04 -13.86 4.98
C LEU A 178 -8.04 -13.45 6.06
N GLN A 179 -7.61 -13.28 7.31
CA GLN A 179 -8.46 -12.76 8.38
C GLN A 179 -8.94 -11.34 8.07
N TRP A 180 -8.07 -10.48 7.53
CA TRP A 180 -8.45 -9.13 7.11
C TRP A 180 -9.34 -9.13 5.86
N MET A 181 -9.12 -10.05 4.93
CA MET A 181 -10.00 -10.24 3.78
C MET A 181 -11.40 -10.65 4.21
N ASP A 182 -11.52 -11.52 5.22
CA ASP A 182 -12.82 -11.91 5.76
C ASP A 182 -13.55 -10.70 6.38
N VAL A 183 -12.86 -9.91 7.21
CA VAL A 183 -13.40 -8.65 7.76
C VAL A 183 -13.88 -7.74 6.63
N GLN A 184 -13.08 -7.57 5.57
CA GLN A 184 -13.42 -6.71 4.43
C GLN A 184 -14.66 -7.20 3.69
N LEU A 185 -14.78 -8.51 3.45
CA LEU A 185 -15.89 -9.10 2.70
C LEU A 185 -17.19 -9.15 3.52
N ASN A 186 -17.07 -9.33 4.83
CA ASN A 186 -18.22 -9.43 5.75
C ASN A 186 -18.63 -8.07 6.34
N THR A 187 -17.97 -6.96 5.96
CA THR A 187 -18.36 -5.63 6.44
C THR A 187 -19.68 -5.18 5.80
N THR A 188 -20.75 -5.19 6.58
CA THR A 188 -22.03 -4.58 6.21
C THR A 188 -22.16 -3.22 6.87
N LEU A 189 -22.17 -2.14 6.07
CA LEU A 189 -22.24 -0.77 6.61
C LEU A 189 -23.67 -0.40 6.99
N THR A 190 -23.82 0.16 8.19
CA THR A 190 -25.07 0.72 8.70
C THR A 190 -24.85 2.15 9.21
N MET A 191 -25.93 2.91 9.42
CA MET A 191 -25.83 4.25 10.03
C MET A 191 -25.15 4.23 11.41
N SER A 192 -25.24 3.11 12.13
CA SER A 192 -24.61 2.96 13.44
C SER A 192 -23.07 2.94 13.39
N ASP A 193 -22.47 2.79 12.21
CA ASP A 193 -21.01 2.75 12.02
C ASP A 193 -20.40 4.13 11.77
N PHE A 194 -21.24 5.15 11.68
CA PHE A 194 -20.87 6.53 11.42
C PHE A 194 -21.34 7.45 12.54
N SER A 195 -20.44 8.29 13.02
CA SER A 195 -20.80 9.49 13.78
C SER A 195 -21.14 10.57 12.76
N VAL A 196 -22.43 10.81 12.55
CA VAL A 196 -22.92 11.85 11.64
C VAL A 196 -22.88 13.20 12.34
N HIS A 197 -22.32 14.21 11.69
CA HIS A 197 -22.22 15.58 12.17
C HIS A 197 -23.16 16.49 11.36
N ARG A 198 -22.74 17.73 11.07
CA ARG A 198 -23.56 18.71 10.35
C ARG A 198 -23.69 18.40 8.85
N ILE A 199 -24.70 19.02 8.26
CA ILE A 199 -24.88 19.09 6.81
C ILE A 199 -23.80 20.01 6.20
N ILE A 200 -23.13 19.51 5.17
CA ILE A 200 -22.11 20.24 4.39
C ILE A 200 -22.61 20.65 3.00
N GLY A 201 -23.74 20.10 2.56
CA GLY A 201 -24.36 20.46 1.28
C GLY A 201 -25.81 20.00 1.16
N ARG A 202 -26.62 20.72 0.39
CA ARG A 202 -28.01 20.38 0.09
C ARG A 202 -28.23 20.40 -1.42
N GLY A 203 -28.98 19.43 -1.94
CA GLY A 203 -29.35 19.33 -3.35
C GLY A 203 -30.76 18.76 -3.54
N GLY A 204 -31.21 18.66 -4.79
CA GLY A 204 -32.57 18.23 -5.11
C GLY A 204 -32.93 16.79 -4.69
N PHE A 205 -31.93 15.93 -4.48
CA PHE A 205 -32.11 14.52 -4.10
C PHE A 205 -31.73 14.22 -2.64
N GLY A 206 -31.42 15.24 -1.83
CA GLY A 206 -31.12 15.07 -0.42
C GLY A 206 -29.99 15.96 0.10
N GLU A 207 -29.43 15.56 1.22
CA GLU A 207 -28.44 16.32 1.98
C GLU A 207 -27.16 15.51 2.18
N VAL A 208 -26.02 16.19 2.20
CA VAL A 208 -24.71 15.60 2.44
C VAL A 208 -24.26 15.98 3.84
N TYR A 209 -23.91 14.98 4.65
CA TYR A 209 -23.46 15.16 6.02
C TYR A 209 -21.96 14.89 6.12
N GLY A 210 -21.25 15.69 6.91
CA GLY A 210 -19.92 15.30 7.38
C GLY A 210 -20.07 14.14 8.37
N CYS A 211 -19.30 13.07 8.22
CA CYS A 211 -19.38 11.93 9.13
C CYS A 211 -18.00 11.35 9.43
N ARG A 212 -17.86 10.74 10.62
CA ARG A 212 -16.66 10.04 11.04
C ARG A 212 -16.96 8.56 11.16
N LYS A 213 -16.20 7.71 10.46
CA LYS A 213 -16.34 6.26 10.59
C LYS A 213 -15.81 5.80 11.95
N LEU A 214 -16.61 5.05 12.69
CA LEU A 214 -16.32 4.70 14.09
C LEU A 214 -15.24 3.62 14.25
N ASP A 215 -14.97 2.84 13.20
CA ASP A 215 -13.98 1.75 13.25
C ASP A 215 -12.53 2.20 12.96
N SER A 216 -12.39 3.26 12.18
CA SER A 216 -11.12 3.79 11.68
C SER A 216 -10.85 5.21 12.18
N GLY A 217 -11.88 5.89 12.67
CA GLY A 217 -11.80 7.28 13.13
C GLY A 217 -11.57 8.28 12.01
N LYS A 218 -11.67 7.86 10.74
CA LYS A 218 -11.50 8.70 9.56
C LYS A 218 -12.75 9.54 9.33
N MET A 219 -12.56 10.81 9.01
CA MET A 219 -13.58 11.74 8.49
C MET A 219 -13.51 11.81 6.97
#